data_AF-A0A948FWS9-F1
#
_entry.id   AF-A0A948FWS9-F1
#
_cell.length_a   1.000
_cell.length_b   1.000
_cell.length_c   1.000
_cell.angle_alpha   90.00
_cell.angle_beta   90.00
_cell.angle_gamma   90.00
#
_symmetry.space_group_name_H-M   'P 1'
#
loop_
_entity.id
_entity.type
_entity.pdbx_description
1 polymer ?
#
loop_
_entity_poly.entity_id
_entity_poly.type
_entity_poly.pdbx_seq_one_letter_code
_entity_poly.pdbx_strand_id
1 'polypeptide(L)'
;MKLRVTGPGGTIDALDRVVSDHRARLAATLLASLREATPVVTGRARDGWRIDAAPGGAPVIRNPVPYVQRLNDGHATKAPAGFIERALDTALEES
;
A
#
# COMPACT_ATOMS: atom_id res chain seq x y z
N MET A 1 -7.89 -16.59 11.53
CA MET A 1 -7.22 -16.54 12.85
C MET A 1 -8.27 -16.66 13.94
N LYS A 2 -8.09 -17.49 14.97
CA LYS A 2 -9.03 -17.61 16.09
C LYS A 2 -8.60 -16.65 17.20
N LEU A 3 -9.45 -15.68 17.57
CA LEU A 3 -9.20 -14.80 18.70
C LEU A 3 -9.33 -15.61 20.00
N ARG A 4 -8.37 -15.49 20.91
CA ARG A 4 -8.42 -16.11 22.24
C ARG A 4 -8.47 -15.01 23.30
N VAL A 5 -9.51 -15.02 24.14
CA VAL A 5 -9.69 -14.04 25.22
C VAL A 5 -9.05 -14.62 26.49
N THR A 6 -8.01 -13.97 27.00
CA THR A 6 -7.28 -14.37 28.21
C THR A 6 -7.46 -13.38 29.38
N GLY A 7 -8.03 -12.20 29.11
CA GLY A 7 -8.23 -11.08 30.03
C GLY A 7 -8.18 -9.72 29.28
N PRO A 8 -8.47 -8.57 29.92
CA PRO A 8 -8.50 -7.27 29.25
C PRO A 8 -7.18 -6.90 28.54
N GLY A 9 -6.04 -7.05 29.24
CA GLY A 9 -4.71 -6.77 28.66
C GLY A 9 -4.36 -7.70 27.50
N GLY A 10 -4.51 -9.02 27.69
CA GLY A 10 -4.24 -9.99 26.62
C GLY A 10 -5.18 -9.86 25.41
N THR A 11 -6.39 -9.31 25.59
CA THR A 11 -7.31 -9.02 24.49
C THR A 11 -6.85 -7.80 23.69
N ILE A 12 -6.36 -6.75 24.36
CA ILE A 12 -5.77 -5.58 23.69
C ILE A 12 -4.53 -6.01 22.89
N ASP A 13 -3.63 -6.78 23.49
CA ASP A 13 -2.42 -7.29 22.80
C ASP A 13 -2.77 -8.18 21.59
N ALA A 14 -3.83 -9.00 21.71
CA ALA A 14 -4.31 -9.82 20.61
C ALA A 14 -4.90 -8.96 19.47
N LEU A 15 -5.64 -7.91 19.81
CA LEU A 15 -6.22 -6.98 18.84
C LEU A 15 -5.12 -6.18 18.13
N ASP A 16 -4.14 -5.67 18.87
CA ASP A 16 -3.00 -4.94 18.30
C ASP A 16 -2.22 -5.81 17.32
N ARG A 17 -2.07 -7.10 17.62
CA ARG A 17 -1.45 -8.06 16.70
C ARG A 17 -2.28 -8.29 15.43
N VAL A 18 -3.60 -8.50 15.57
CA VAL A 18 -4.49 -8.63 14.39
C VAL A 18 -4.42 -7.39 13.50
N VAL A 19 -4.50 -6.21 14.10
CA VAL A 19 -4.47 -4.93 13.39
C VAL A 19 -3.11 -4.72 12.72
N SER A 20 -2.01 -5.01 13.42
CA SER A 20 -0.67 -4.90 12.86
C SER A 20 -0.44 -5.86 11.69
N ASP A 21 -0.89 -7.11 11.81
CA ASP A 21 -0.80 -8.10 10.74
C ASP A 21 -1.64 -7.70 9.52
N HIS A 22 -2.85 -7.19 9.73
CA HIS A 22 -3.69 -6.71 8.63
C HIS A 22 -3.10 -5.46 7.95
N ARG A 23 -2.56 -4.50 8.72
CA ARG A 23 -1.84 -3.34 8.17
C ARG A 23 -0.65 -3.77 7.30
N ALA A 24 0.14 -4.74 7.76
CA ALA A 24 1.27 -5.25 7.01
C ALA A 24 0.84 -5.94 5.70
N ARG A 25 -0.23 -6.75 5.73
CA ARG A 25 -0.80 -7.38 4.54
C ARG A 25 -1.34 -6.36 3.56
N LEU A 26 -2.19 -5.43 4.02
CA LEU A 26 -2.74 -4.37 3.18
C LEU A 26 -1.64 -3.54 2.51
N ALA A 27 -0.57 -3.20 3.23
CA ALA A 27 0.55 -2.47 2.65
C ALA A 27 1.31 -3.27 1.59
N ALA A 28 1.48 -4.58 1.79
CA ALA A 28 2.10 -5.46 0.81
C ALA A 28 1.25 -5.59 -0.46
N THR A 29 -0.07 -5.77 -0.32
CA THR A 29 -1.02 -5.81 -1.43
C THR A 29 -1.01 -4.48 -2.18
N LEU A 30 -1.16 -3.35 -1.48
CA LEU A 30 -1.13 -2.03 -2.10
C LEU A 30 0.19 -1.74 -2.83
N LEU A 31 1.33 -2.16 -2.28
CA LEU A 31 2.61 -2.04 -2.98
C LEU A 31 2.63 -2.82 -4.30
N ALA A 32 2.10 -4.04 -4.31
CA ALA A 32 2.00 -4.86 -5.52
C ALA A 32 1.05 -4.21 -6.53
N SER A 33 -0.16 -3.83 -6.12
CA SER A 33 -1.16 -3.18 -6.98
C SER A 33 -0.62 -1.87 -7.58
N LEU A 34 0.11 -1.06 -6.80
CA LEU A 34 0.74 0.16 -7.31
C LEU A 34 1.76 -0.14 -8.39
N ARG A 35 2.62 -1.15 -8.20
CA ARG A 35 3.64 -1.54 -9.19
C ARG A 35 3.00 -2.05 -10.49
N GLU A 36 1.96 -2.86 -10.36
CA GLU A 36 1.22 -3.40 -11.49
C GLU A 36 0.52 -2.29 -12.29
N ALA A 37 -0.24 -1.44 -11.60
CA ALA A 37 -1.01 -0.35 -12.22
C ALA A 37 -0.13 0.77 -12.77
N THR A 38 1.12 0.92 -12.30
CA THR A 38 2.00 2.00 -12.74
C THR A 38 2.40 1.83 -14.22
N PRO A 39 2.15 2.84 -15.07
CA PRO A 39 2.53 2.82 -16.47
C PRO A 39 4.03 2.65 -16.71
N VAL A 40 4.39 1.84 -17.71
CA VAL A 40 5.80 1.64 -18.10
C VAL A 40 6.18 2.59 -19.22
N VAL A 41 6.62 3.79 -18.84
CA VAL A 41 7.33 4.66 -19.78
C VAL A 41 8.81 4.28 -19.82
N THR A 42 9.48 4.34 -18.67
CA THR A 42 10.89 3.95 -18.50
C THR A 42 11.10 2.90 -17.40
N GLY A 43 10.04 2.47 -16.72
CA GLY A 43 10.11 1.58 -15.54
C GLY A 43 10.40 2.29 -14.22
N ARG A 44 11.08 3.45 -14.24
CA ARG A 44 11.52 4.16 -13.03
C ARG A 44 10.41 4.45 -12.02
N ALA A 45 9.22 4.87 -12.48
CA ALA A 45 8.08 5.13 -11.59
C ALA A 45 7.58 3.84 -10.94
N ARG A 46 7.44 2.75 -11.70
CA ARG A 46 7.04 1.44 -11.17
C ARG A 46 8.02 0.95 -10.11
N ASP A 47 9.31 1.01 -10.41
CA ASP A 47 10.36 0.49 -9.51
C ASP A 47 10.57 1.38 -8.29
N GLY A 48 10.12 2.65 -8.35
CA GLY A 48 10.26 3.63 -7.29
C GLY A 48 9.42 3.35 -6.05
N TRP A 49 8.34 2.56 -6.18
CA TRP A 49 7.44 2.23 -5.09
C TRP A 49 8.13 1.35 -4.03
N ARG A 50 8.02 1.79 -2.77
CA ARG A 50 8.60 1.11 -1.61
C ARG A 50 7.76 1.36 -0.35
N ILE A 51 7.91 0.46 0.63
CA ILE A 51 7.39 0.64 1.99
C ILE A 51 8.53 1.16 2.85
N ASP A 52 8.32 2.31 3.47
CA ASP A 52 9.19 2.87 4.50
C ASP A 52 8.56 2.61 5.88
N ALA A 53 9.41 2.42 6.90
CA ALA A 53 8.95 2.36 8.27
C ALA A 53 8.63 3.77 8.79
N ALA A 54 7.50 3.93 9.48
CA ALA A 54 7.13 5.20 10.11
C ALA A 54 7.05 5.08 11.65
N PRO A 55 7.14 6.21 12.37
CA PRO A 55 6.88 6.25 13.80
C PRO A 55 5.51 5.64 14.12
N GLY A 56 5.45 4.76 15.13
CA GLY A 56 4.22 4.04 15.48
C GLY A 56 3.96 2.76 14.69
N GLY A 57 4.90 2.32 13.84
CA GLY A 57 4.86 1.00 13.20
C GLY A 57 3.90 0.88 12.02
N ALA A 58 3.27 1.99 11.61
CA ALA A 58 2.44 2.00 10.41
C ALA A 58 3.34 2.01 9.16
N PRO A 59 3.10 1.12 8.18
CA PRO A 59 3.83 1.16 6.91
C PRO A 59 3.43 2.41 6.12
N VAL A 60 4.43 3.11 5.55
CA VAL A 60 4.21 4.24 4.64
C VAL A 60 4.66 3.85 3.25
N ILE A 61 3.76 3.92 2.28
CA ILE A 61 4.08 3.66 0.88
C ILE A 61 4.43 4.98 0.21
N ARG A 62 5.55 5.00 -0.51
CA ARG A 62 6.00 6.20 -1.22
C ARG A 62 6.60 5.87 -2.58
N ASN A 63 6.62 6.90 -3.42
CA ASN A 63 7.38 6.91 -4.66
C ASN A 63 8.17 8.22 -4.76
N PRO A 64 9.51 8.21 -4.71
CA PRO A 64 10.31 9.44 -4.75
C PRO A 64 10.50 10.01 -6.15
N VAL A 65 9.89 9.40 -7.18
CA VAL A 65 10.01 9.88 -8.56
C VAL A 65 9.25 11.21 -8.70
N PRO A 66 9.91 12.33 -9.07
CA PRO A 66 9.30 13.68 -9.03
C PRO A 66 8.04 13.84 -9.88
N TYR A 67 7.88 12.99 -10.91
CA TYR A 67 6.78 13.06 -11.86
C TYR A 67 5.71 11.98 -11.64
N VAL A 68 5.75 11.23 -10.54
CA VAL A 68 4.76 10.15 -10.29
C VAL A 68 3.33 10.70 -10.25
N GLN A 69 3.12 11.86 -9.62
CA GLN A 69 1.82 12.52 -9.59
C GLN A 69 1.37 12.92 -10.99
N ARG A 70 2.27 13.55 -11.76
CA ARG A 70 1.99 13.95 -13.15
C ARG A 70 1.62 12.75 -14.05
N LEU A 71 2.17 11.56 -13.77
CA LEU A 71 1.75 10.33 -14.43
C LEU A 71 0.35 9.91 -13.99
N ASN A 72 0.03 10.02 -12.70
CA ASN A 72 -1.29 9.72 -12.17
C ASN A 72 -2.35 10.66 -12.75
N ASP A 73 -2.00 11.92 -12.99
CA ASP A 73 -2.90 12.92 -13.58
C ASP A 73 -3.12 12.70 -15.09
N GLY A 74 -2.48 11.69 -15.71
CA GLY A 74 -2.70 11.31 -17.11
C GLY A 74 -1.87 12.07 -18.15
N HIS A 75 -0.82 12.79 -17.75
CA HIS A 75 0.00 13.59 -18.69
C HIS A 75 0.99 12.78 -19.56
N ALA A 76 1.00 11.45 -19.47
CA ALA A 76 1.83 10.62 -20.34
C ALA A 76 0.96 9.84 -21.33
N THR A 77 1.36 9.81 -22.60
CA THR A 77 0.64 9.16 -23.70
C THR A 77 0.33 7.68 -23.48
N LYS A 78 1.08 7.02 -22.58
CA LYS A 78 0.93 5.60 -22.19
C LYS A 78 0.39 5.41 -20.77
N ALA A 79 -0.05 6.47 -20.09
CA ALA A 79 -0.49 6.42 -18.71
C ALA A 79 -2.01 6.66 -18.61
N PRO A 80 -2.82 5.63 -18.32
CA PRO A 80 -4.18 5.87 -17.88
C PRO A 80 -4.15 6.68 -16.57
N ALA A 81 -4.84 7.83 -16.56
CA ALA A 81 -4.98 8.64 -15.35
C ALA A 81 -5.58 7.82 -14.19
N GLY A 82 -5.28 8.20 -12.95
CA GLY A 82 -5.88 7.62 -11.75
C GLY A 82 -5.42 6.19 -11.43
N PHE A 83 -4.17 5.84 -11.69
CA PHE A 83 -3.67 4.49 -11.40
C PHE A 83 -3.41 4.27 -9.91
N ILE A 84 -3.15 5.33 -9.13
CA ILE A 84 -2.97 5.24 -7.67
C ILE A 84 -4.29 4.88 -7.01
N GLU A 85 -5.37 5.55 -7.40
CA GLU A 85 -6.72 5.34 -6.88
C GLU A 85 -7.20 3.94 -7.21
N ARG A 86 -7.04 3.49 -8.47
CA ARG A 86 -7.36 2.10 -8.84
C ARG A 86 -6.57 1.07 -8.03
N ALA A 87 -5.27 1.30 -7.81
CA ALA A 87 -4.45 0.41 -7.00
C ALA A 87 -4.91 0.36 -5.54
N LEU A 88 -5.42 1.49 -5.01
CA LEU A 88 -6.01 1.54 -3.68
C LEU A 88 -7.31 0.72 -3.62
N ASP A 89 -8.20 0.90 -4.60
CA ASP A 89 -9.46 0.15 -4.67
C ASP A 89 -9.20 -1.36 -4.74
N THR A 90 -8.30 -1.79 -5.64
CA THR A 90 -7.89 -3.21 -5.74
C THR A 90 -7.33 -3.73 -4.43
N ALA A 91 -6.44 -2.97 -3.78
CA ALA A 91 -5.82 -3.43 -2.53
C ALA A 91 -6.83 -3.57 -1.39
N LEU A 92 -7.85 -2.73 -1.33
CA LEU A 92 -8.92 -2.80 -0.33
C LEU A 92 -9.87 -3.97 -0.59
N GLU A 93 -10.16 -4.26 -1.86
CA GLU A 93 -10.98 -5.41 -2.27
C GLU A 93 -10.29 -6.76 -2.01
N GLU A 94 -8.95 -6.80 -2.10
CA GLU A 94 -8.16 -8.02 -1.95
C GLU A 94 -7.61 -8.29 -0.53
N SER A 95 -7.76 -7.35 0.42
CA SER A 95 -7.13 -7.41 1.75
C SER A 95 -7.92 -8.07 2.88
#